data_AF-A0A644Z572-F1
#
_entry.id   AF-A0A644Z572-F1
#
_cell.length_a   1.000
_cell.length_b   1.000
_cell.length_c   1.000
_cell.angle_alpha   90.00
_cell.angle_beta   90.00
_cell.angle_gamma   90.00
#
_symmetry.space_group_name_H-M   'P 1'
#
loop_
_entity.id
_entity.type
_entity.pdbx_description
1 polymer ?
#
loop_
_entity_poly.entity_id
_entity_poly.type
_entity_poly.pdbx_seq_one_letter_code
_entity_poly.pdbx_strand_id
1 'polypeptide(L)'
;MITDKTIPMKYITAAQPTVPILIMHGTDDVMVPYRQSVELFNCLKEHGQDAELYLLRGANHGGGCFWTSEVLSIVDRFIRRHLVLDNIAE
;
A
#
# COMPACT_ATOMS: atom_id res chain seq x y z
N MET A 1 -4.72 25.57 -2.93
CA MET A 1 -3.98 25.61 -4.23
C MET A 1 -4.42 24.41 -5.07
N ILE A 2 -4.39 24.46 -6.41
CA ILE A 2 -4.86 23.33 -7.26
C ILE A 2 -4.11 22.02 -6.95
N THR A 3 -2.85 22.11 -6.52
CA THR A 3 -2.00 20.98 -6.12
C THR A 3 -2.47 20.25 -4.87
N ASP A 4 -3.33 20.85 -4.05
CA ASP A 4 -3.82 20.21 -2.83
C ASP A 4 -4.71 19.00 -3.13
N LYS A 5 -5.43 19.04 -4.26
CA LYS A 5 -6.35 17.96 -4.65
C LYS A 5 -5.64 16.68 -5.07
N THR A 6 -4.34 16.74 -5.37
CA THR A 6 -3.56 15.58 -5.82
C THR A 6 -2.79 14.90 -4.69
N ILE A 7 -2.96 15.34 -3.44
CA ILE A 7 -2.28 14.78 -2.27
C ILE A 7 -3.25 13.80 -1.59
N PRO A 8 -3.06 12.46 -1.69
CA PRO A 8 -4.01 11.47 -1.16
C PRO A 8 -4.24 11.61 0.35
N MET A 9 -3.20 11.99 1.09
CA MET A 9 -3.25 12.15 2.55
C MET A 9 -4.30 13.17 3.01
N LYS A 10 -4.71 14.13 2.17
CA LYS A 10 -5.74 15.11 2.53
C LYS A 10 -7.15 14.52 2.63
N TYR A 11 -7.34 13.30 2.14
CA TYR A 11 -8.62 12.60 2.13
C TYR A 11 -8.69 11.51 3.21
N ILE A 12 -7.62 11.32 3.98
CA ILE A 12 -7.56 10.34 5.07
C ILE A 12 -8.03 11.02 6.35
N THR A 13 -9.06 10.48 6.97
CA THR A 13 -9.58 10.95 8.26
C THR A 13 -9.98 9.76 9.12
N ALA A 14 -10.02 9.92 10.44
CA ALA A 14 -10.50 8.85 11.33
C ALA A 14 -12.02 8.59 11.18
N ALA A 15 -12.78 9.59 10.74
CA ALA A 15 -14.24 9.50 10.60
C ALA A 15 -14.68 8.72 9.33
N GLN A 16 -13.80 8.62 8.34
CA GLN A 16 -14.08 7.93 7.08
C GLN A 16 -13.12 6.75 6.93
N PRO A 17 -13.56 5.50 7.22
CA PRO A 17 -12.70 4.34 7.10
C PRO A 17 -12.33 4.09 5.63
N THR A 18 -11.06 3.75 5.39
CA THR A 18 -10.60 3.22 4.11
C THR A 18 -10.81 1.71 4.07
N VAL A 19 -10.77 1.14 2.87
CA VAL A 19 -10.48 -0.30 2.75
C VAL A 19 -9.07 -0.59 3.29
N PRO A 20 -8.74 -1.83 3.68
CA PRO A 20 -7.37 -2.22 4.00
C PRO A 20 -6.44 -1.92 2.82
N ILE A 21 -5.27 -1.32 3.08
CA ILE A 21 -4.31 -0.91 2.05
C ILE A 21 -2.98 -1.66 2.20
N LEU A 22 -2.51 -2.28 1.12
CA LEU A 22 -1.14 -2.80 1.01
C LEU A 22 -0.29 -1.84 0.18
N ILE A 23 0.85 -1.42 0.73
CA ILE A 23 1.84 -0.56 0.08
C ILE A 23 3.14 -1.36 -0.08
N MET A 24 3.71 -1.36 -1.29
CA MET A 24 5.02 -1.97 -1.57
C MET A 24 5.89 -0.97 -2.33
N HIS A 25 7.16 -0.82 -1.93
CA HIS A 25 8.07 0.16 -2.54
C HIS A 25 9.53 -0.30 -2.48
N GLY A 26 10.32 -0.02 -3.51
CA GLY A 26 11.76 -0.27 -3.52
C GLY A 26 12.54 0.82 -2.78
N THR A 27 13.53 0.47 -1.95
CA THR A 27 14.30 1.48 -1.20
C THR A 27 15.23 2.33 -2.05
N ASP A 28 15.57 1.84 -3.24
CA ASP A 28 16.52 2.44 -4.17
C ASP A 28 15.80 2.96 -5.42
N ASP A 29 14.49 3.23 -5.30
CA ASP A 29 13.69 3.85 -6.34
C ASP A 29 14.19 5.27 -6.62
N VAL A 30 14.74 5.47 -7.81
CA VAL A 30 15.33 6.75 -8.25
C VAL A 30 14.30 7.69 -8.88
N MET A 31 13.09 7.20 -9.16
CA MET A 31 12.02 7.94 -9.82
C MET A 31 11.05 8.52 -8.79
N VAL A 32 10.69 7.72 -7.79
CA VAL A 32 9.79 8.11 -6.71
C VAL A 32 10.45 7.77 -5.37
N PRO A 33 10.76 8.74 -4.51
CA PRO A 33 11.37 8.44 -3.22
C PRO A 33 10.43 7.61 -2.34
N TYR A 34 10.90 6.46 -1.84
CA TYR A 34 10.09 5.57 -0.98
C TYR A 34 9.55 6.25 0.29
N ARG A 35 10.17 7.36 0.73
CA ARG A 35 9.67 8.19 1.85
C ARG A 35 8.22 8.64 1.63
N GLN A 36 7.79 8.86 0.38
CA GLN A 36 6.39 9.17 0.07
C GLN A 36 5.44 8.05 0.52
N SER A 37 5.82 6.78 0.34
CA SER A 37 5.06 5.64 0.84
C SER A 37 5.10 5.53 2.37
N VAL A 38 6.22 5.89 3.00
CA VAL A 38 6.32 5.94 4.48
C VAL A 38 5.40 7.02 5.05
N GLU A 39 5.36 8.21 4.45
CA GLU A 39 4.48 9.32 4.85
C GLU A 39 3.00 8.93 4.72
N LEU A 40 2.62 8.32 3.58
CA LEU A 40 1.26 7.81 3.38
C LEU A 40 0.88 6.75 4.42
N PHE A 41 1.77 5.78 4.67
CA PHE A 41 1.55 4.74 5.66
C PHE A 41 1.36 5.32 7.07
N ASN A 42 2.24 6.22 7.50
CA ASN A 42 2.12 6.86 8.81
C ASN A 42 0.81 7.65 8.93
N CYS A 43 0.43 8.41 7.90
CA CYS A 43 -0.84 9.13 7.88
C CYS A 43 -2.05 8.19 8.03
N LEU A 44 -2.05 7.04 7.34
CA LEU A 44 -3.08 6.01 7.50
C LEU A 44 -3.13 5.49 8.95
N LYS A 45 -1.98 5.12 9.52
CA LYS A 45 -1.90 4.57 10.89
C LYS A 45 -2.31 5.60 11.95
N GLU A 46 -1.89 6.85 11.82
CA GLU A 46 -2.24 7.95 12.73
C GLU A 46 -3.76 8.19 12.77
N HIS A 47 -4.45 7.96 11.65
CA HIS A 47 -5.91 8.08 11.55
C HIS A 47 -6.65 6.75 11.82
N GLY A 48 -5.96 5.75 12.37
CA GLY A 48 -6.57 4.47 12.76
C GLY A 48 -6.96 3.56 11.58
N GLN A 49 -6.45 3.83 10.38
CA GLN A 49 -6.75 3.03 9.19
C GLN A 49 -5.92 1.73 9.14
N ASP A 50 -6.46 0.72 8.46
CA ASP A 50 -5.76 -0.54 8.24
C ASP A 50 -4.82 -0.44 7.02
N ALA A 51 -3.53 -0.69 7.27
CA ALA A 51 -2.50 -0.57 6.25
C ALA A 51 -1.29 -1.45 6.59
N GLU A 52 -0.67 -2.01 5.55
CA GLU A 52 0.60 -2.73 5.58
C GLU A 52 1.61 -2.05 4.62
N LEU A 53 2.88 -1.96 5.02
CA LEU A 53 3.96 -1.41 4.20
C LEU A 53 5.14 -2.39 4.11
N TYR A 54 5.54 -2.73 2.88
CA TYR A 54 6.72 -3.53 2.58
C TYR A 54 7.73 -2.72 1.78
N LEU A 55 8.92 -2.53 2.35
CA LEU A 55 10.05 -1.89 1.67
C LEU A 55 11.02 -2.95 1.17
N LEU A 56 11.16 -3.05 -0.16
CA LEU A 56 12.06 -4.00 -0.80
C LEU A 56 13.46 -3.38 -0.86
N ARG A 57 14.33 -3.85 0.03
CA ARG A 57 15.72 -3.36 0.13
C ARG A 57 16.47 -3.58 -1.19
N GLY A 58 17.08 -2.52 -1.71
CA GLY A 58 17.85 -2.55 -2.95
C GLY A 58 17.02 -2.58 -4.23
N ALA A 59 15.69 -2.67 -4.14
CA ALA A 59 14.82 -2.60 -5.30
C ALA A 59 14.64 -1.15 -5.77
N ASN A 60 14.59 -0.96 -7.09
CA ASN A 60 14.34 0.33 -7.74
C ASN A 60 12.83 0.45 -8.09
N HIS A 61 12.50 1.18 -9.15
CA HIS A 61 11.15 1.46 -9.64
C HIS A 61 10.51 0.26 -10.36
N GLY A 62 10.14 -0.77 -9.60
CA GLY A 62 9.54 -2.00 -10.13
C GLY A 62 10.56 -3.07 -10.53
N GLY A 63 10.20 -3.91 -11.50
CA GLY A 63 11.04 -5.00 -12.01
C GLY A 63 10.87 -6.34 -11.31
N GLY A 64 11.72 -7.32 -11.65
CA GLY A 64 11.56 -8.72 -11.24
C GLY A 64 11.54 -8.96 -9.73
N CYS A 65 12.13 -8.06 -8.93
CA CYS A 65 12.08 -8.13 -7.47
C CYS A 65 10.66 -8.03 -6.89
N PHE A 66 9.70 -7.44 -7.60
CA PHE A 66 8.28 -7.39 -7.21
C PHE A 66 7.47 -8.60 -7.71
N TRP A 67 8.06 -9.46 -8.54
CA TRP A 67 7.39 -10.61 -9.14
C TRP A 67 7.94 -11.94 -8.62
N THR A 68 8.66 -11.91 -7.49
CA THR A 68 9.13 -13.12 -6.83
C THR A 68 7.95 -13.85 -6.20
N SER A 69 8.08 -15.17 -6.01
CA SER A 69 7.06 -15.98 -5.34
C SER A 69 6.76 -15.47 -3.92
N GLU A 70 7.76 -14.91 -3.24
CA GLU A 70 7.59 -14.31 -1.91
C GLU A 70 6.69 -13.07 -1.94
N VAL A 71 6.97 -12.12 -2.84
CA VAL A 71 6.17 -10.90 -2.98
C VAL A 71 4.75 -11.23 -3.42
N LEU A 72 4.61 -12.11 -4.41
CA LEU A 72 3.28 -12.53 -4.88
C LEU A 72 2.50 -13.27 -3.80
N SER A 73 3.16 -14.03 -2.93
CA SER A 73 2.51 -14.67 -1.77
C SER A 73 2.02 -13.64 -0.74
N ILE A 74 2.76 -12.56 -0.51
CA ILE A 74 2.30 -11.46 0.35
C ILE A 74 1.03 -10.83 -0.21
N VAL A 75 1.03 -10.51 -1.51
CA VAL A 75 -0.13 -9.91 -2.20
C VAL A 75 -1.34 -10.85 -2.19
N ASP A 76 -1.17 -12.13 -2.54
CA ASP A 76 -2.25 -13.13 -2.53
C ASP A 76 -2.84 -13.30 -1.12
N ARG A 77 -2.00 -13.40 -0.08
CA ARG A 77 -2.48 -13.51 1.31
C ARG A 77 -3.23 -12.27 1.76
N PHE A 78 -2.73 -11.08 1.42
CA PHE A 78 -3.40 -9.83 1.74
C PHE A 78 -4.80 -9.78 1.10
N ILE A 79 -4.89 -10.06 -0.20
CA ILE A 79 -6.16 -10.09 -0.93
C ILE A 79 -7.11 -11.12 -0.33
N ARG A 80 -6.67 -12.37 -0.10
CA ARG A 80 -7.52 -13.43 0.49
C ARG A 80 -8.02 -13.11 1.89
N ARG A 81 -7.22 -12.40 2.70
CA ARG A 81 -7.63 -12.01 4.05
C ARG A 81 -8.78 -11.00 4.02
N HIS A 82 -8.81 -10.14 3.00
CA HIS A 82 -9.72 -8.99 2.96
C HIS A 82 -10.82 -9.09 1.90
N LEU A 83 -10.75 -10.07 0.99
CA LEU A 83 -11.88 -10.45 0.16
C LEU A 83 -12.78 -11.40 0.93
N VAL A 84 -13.98 -10.92 1.26
CA VAL A 84 -15.11 -11.80 1.57
C VAL A 84 -15.57 -12.38 0.23
N LEU A 85 -15.13 -13.60 -0.08
CA LEU A 85 -15.84 -14.41 -1.06
C LEU A 85 -17.11 -14.86 -0.36
N ASP A 86 -18.19 -14.08 -0.48
CA ASP A 86 -19.52 -14.65 -0.25
C ASP A 86 -19.58 -15.91 -1.12
N ASN A 87 -19.83 -17.05 -0.48
CA ASN A 87 -19.87 -18.37 -1.11
C ASN A 87 -20.62 -18.29 -2.45
N ILE A 88 -19.88 -18.20 -3.57
CA ILE A 88 -20.38 -18.70 -4.84
C ILE A 88 -20.21 -20.21 -4.74
N ALA A 89 -21.08 -20.81 -3.95
CA ALA A 89 -21.38 -22.22 -4.07
C ALA A 89 -22.10 -22.38 -5.41
N GLU A 90 -21.40 -22.99 -6.37
CA GLU A 90 -22.03 -23.84 -7.38
C GLU A 90 -21.68 -25.30 -7.06
#